data_AF-A0A968MT57-F1
#
_entry.id   AF-A0A968MT57-F1
#
_cell.length_a   1.000
_cell.length_b   1.000
_cell.length_c   1.000
_cell.angle_alpha   90.00
_cell.angle_beta   90.00
_cell.angle_gamma   90.00
#
_symmetry.space_group_name_H-M   'P 1'
#
loop_
_entity.id
_entity.type
_entity.pdbx_description
1 polymer ?
#
loop_
_entity_poly.entity_id
_entity_poly.type
_entity_poly.pdbx_seq_one_letter_code
_entity_poly.pdbx_strand_id
1 'polypeptide(L)'
;MNPRLDSVSLDTTGYSVTLHYDQAMADAYEQSVFFRITSNNTPLDIKLCRSTLNKVIINFSTAVNSGENIVLNYSGGTLNSLEGKPASDIVNLSVKNNLRE
;
A
#
# COMPACT_ATOMS: atom_id res chain seq x y z
N MET A 1 19.09 -9.38 0.93
CA MET A 1 18.22 -9.04 2.08
C MET A 1 16.78 -9.08 1.59
N ASN A 2 15.79 -9.42 2.43
CA ASN A 2 14.39 -9.31 2.01
C ASN A 2 13.96 -7.83 2.11
N PRO A 3 13.09 -7.33 1.21
CA PRO A 3 12.65 -5.93 1.25
C PRO A 3 11.91 -5.66 2.56
N ARG A 4 12.29 -4.59 3.24
CA ARG A 4 11.65 -4.11 4.46
C ARG A 4 10.79 -2.90 4.15
N LEU A 5 9.56 -2.91 4.66
CA LEU A 5 8.70 -1.73 4.64
C LEU A 5 9.19 -0.75 5.71
N ASP A 6 9.64 0.44 5.29
CA ASP A 6 10.15 1.48 6.19
C ASP A 6 9.03 2.43 6.63
N SER A 7 8.16 2.83 5.71
CA SER A 7 7.05 3.73 6.03
C SER A 7 5.89 3.61 5.05
N VAL A 8 4.75 4.17 5.45
CA VAL A 8 3.56 4.27 4.61
C VAL A 8 3.02 5.69 4.69
N SER A 9 2.65 6.24 3.54
CA SER A 9 2.08 7.57 3.44
C SER A 9 0.83 7.55 2.56
N LEU A 10 -0.22 8.25 2.99
CA LEU A 10 -1.34 8.60 2.12
C LEU A 10 -1.01 9.87 1.34
N ASP A 11 -1.44 9.95 0.09
CA ASP A 11 -1.31 11.16 -0.71
C ASP A 11 -2.22 12.29 -0.21
N THR A 12 -1.98 13.50 -0.72
CA THR A 12 -2.73 14.70 -0.33
C THR A 12 -4.18 14.71 -0.81
N THR A 13 -4.61 13.72 -1.60
CA THR A 13 -5.94 13.66 -2.20
C THR A 13 -6.82 12.57 -1.60
N GLY A 14 -6.24 11.68 -0.80
CA GLY A 14 -6.91 10.52 -0.21
C GLY A 14 -7.12 9.36 -1.19
N TYR A 15 -6.66 9.46 -2.44
CA TYR A 15 -6.87 8.45 -3.48
C TYR A 15 -5.72 7.47 -3.61
N SER A 16 -4.61 7.65 -2.89
CA SER A 16 -3.51 6.71 -2.96
C SER A 16 -2.71 6.55 -1.68
N VAL A 17 -2.33 5.31 -1.42
CA VAL A 17 -1.34 4.97 -0.40
C VAL A 17 -0.04 4.56 -1.08
N THR A 18 1.08 5.02 -0.53
CA THR A 18 2.42 4.66 -0.97
C THR A 18 3.13 3.91 0.15
N LEU A 19 3.54 2.68 -0.15
CA LEU A 19 4.43 1.87 0.68
C LEU A 19 5.88 2.18 0.28
N HIS A 20 6.70 2.61 1.22
CA HIS A 20 8.12 2.90 0.99
C HIS A 20 8.97 1.77 1.54
N TYR A 21 9.66 1.06 0.66
CA TYR A 21 10.59 -0.01 0.99
C TYR A 21 12.02 0.51 1.04
N ASP A 22 12.89 -0.24 1.72
CA ASP A 22 14.33 0.03 1.80
C ASP A 22 15.10 -0.29 0.51
N GLN A 23 14.46 -0.96 -0.46
CA GLN A 23 15.05 -1.35 -1.73
C GLN A 23 14.04 -1.30 -2.87
N ALA A 24 14.55 -1.37 -4.11
CA ALA A 24 13.72 -1.31 -5.30
C ALA A 24 12.81 -2.54 -5.45
N MET A 25 11.57 -2.31 -5.86
CA MET A 25 10.51 -3.31 -6.00
C MET A 25 10.25 -3.65 -7.47
N ALA A 26 9.98 -4.93 -7.74
CA ALA A 26 9.47 -5.37 -9.03
C ALA A 26 8.06 -4.82 -9.25
N ASP A 27 7.59 -4.85 -10.51
CA ASP A 27 6.26 -4.36 -10.84
C ASP A 27 5.18 -5.10 -10.03
N ALA A 28 4.24 -4.32 -9.49
CA ALA A 28 3.23 -4.80 -8.56
C ALA A 28 1.82 -4.84 -9.16
N TYR A 29 1.67 -4.71 -10.48
CA TYR A 29 0.36 -4.61 -11.13
C TYR A 29 -0.59 -5.75 -10.77
N GLU A 30 -0.11 -6.99 -10.87
CA GLU A 30 -0.88 -8.19 -10.55
C GLU A 30 -1.05 -8.44 -9.04
N GLN A 31 -0.41 -7.64 -8.19
CA GLN A 31 -0.43 -7.83 -6.73
C GLN A 31 -1.63 -7.18 -6.06
N SER A 32 -2.41 -6.35 -6.79
CA SER A 32 -3.57 -5.63 -6.27
C SER A 32 -4.58 -6.52 -5.54
N VAL A 33 -4.84 -7.73 -6.04
CA VAL A 33 -5.81 -8.69 -5.48
C VAL A 33 -5.42 -9.28 -4.13
N PHE A 34 -4.15 -9.15 -3.73
CA PHE A 34 -3.64 -9.62 -2.43
C PHE A 34 -3.60 -8.53 -1.38
N PHE A 35 -3.90 -7.27 -1.76
CA PHE A 35 -4.07 -6.17 -0.84
C PHE A 35 -5.51 -6.09 -0.35
N ARG A 36 -5.67 -5.95 0.95
CA ARG A 36 -6.96 -5.64 1.58
C ARG A 36 -6.80 -4.37 2.40
N ILE A 37 -7.45 -3.30 1.93
CA ILE A 37 -7.36 -1.97 2.54
C ILE A 37 -8.76 -1.56 2.97
N THR A 38 -8.91 -1.11 4.21
CA THR A 38 -10.17 -0.57 4.73
C THR A 38 -9.97 0.85 5.24
N SER A 39 -10.99 1.70 5.07
CA SER A 39 -11.12 2.97 5.80
C SER A 39 -12.25 2.82 6.81
N ASN A 40 -11.99 3.04 8.10
CA ASN A 40 -12.99 2.90 9.17
C ASN A 40 -13.80 1.58 9.10
N ASN A 41 -13.13 0.46 8.75
CA ASN A 41 -13.70 -0.88 8.53
C ASN A 41 -14.50 -1.08 7.23
N THR A 42 -14.65 -0.07 6.39
CA THR A 42 -15.23 -0.20 5.04
C THR A 42 -14.13 -0.54 4.03
N PRO A 43 -14.24 -1.62 3.24
CA PRO A 43 -13.28 -1.92 2.18
C PRO A 43 -13.16 -0.81 1.14
N LEU A 44 -11.92 -0.49 0.75
CA LEU A 44 -11.62 0.38 -0.37
C LEU A 44 -11.40 -0.46 -1.63
N ASP A 45 -12.02 -0.04 -2.73
CA ASP A 45 -11.81 -0.65 -4.04
C ASP A 45 -10.49 -0.15 -4.65
N ILE A 46 -9.62 -1.10 -5.03
CA ILE A 46 -8.28 -0.82 -5.57
C ILE A 46 -8.37 -0.77 -7.10
N LYS A 47 -8.08 0.39 -7.69
CA LYS A 47 -8.06 0.61 -9.14
C LYS A 47 -6.76 0.13 -9.79
N LEU A 48 -5.65 0.39 -9.12
CA LEU A 48 -4.33 0.16 -9.67
C LEU A 48 -3.33 -0.08 -8.54
N CYS A 49 -2.43 -1.02 -8.75
CA CYS A 49 -1.22 -1.20 -7.96
C CYS A 49 -0.03 -1.10 -8.93
N ARG A 50 1.05 -0.41 -8.54
CA ARG A 50 2.26 -0.34 -9.35
C ARG A 50 3.47 -0.06 -8.49
N SER A 51 4.65 -0.43 -8.97
CA SER A 51 5.92 -0.10 -8.33
C SER A 51 6.68 0.96 -9.10
N THR A 52 7.37 1.85 -8.38
CA THR A 52 8.36 2.76 -8.95
C THR A 52 9.53 2.89 -7.99
N LEU A 53 10.73 2.48 -8.43
CA LEU A 53 11.90 2.37 -7.56
C LEU A 53 11.56 1.56 -6.31
N ASN A 54 11.72 2.14 -5.12
CA ASN A 54 11.45 1.53 -3.83
C ASN A 54 10.02 1.76 -3.31
N LYS A 55 9.11 2.22 -4.18
CA LYS A 55 7.73 2.57 -3.80
C LYS A 55 6.74 1.63 -4.44
N VAL A 56 5.77 1.15 -3.66
CA VAL A 56 4.55 0.51 -4.17
C VAL A 56 3.40 1.49 -3.95
N ILE A 57 2.76 1.89 -5.04
CA ILE A 57 1.67 2.88 -5.05
C ILE A 57 0.37 2.13 -5.35
N ILE A 58 -0.60 2.29 -4.46
CA ILE A 58 -1.92 1.68 -4.57
C ILE A 58 -2.94 2.80 -4.69
N ASN A 59 -3.70 2.81 -5.78
CA ASN A 59 -4.73 3.80 -6.06
C ASN A 59 -6.13 3.24 -5.77
N PHE A 60 -6.99 4.08 -5.18
CA PHE A 60 -8.35 3.74 -4.81
C PHE A 60 -9.39 4.31 -5.78
N SER A 61 -10.56 3.69 -5.80
CA SER A 61 -11.73 4.23 -6.51
C SER A 61 -12.34 5.45 -5.83
N THR A 62 -12.28 5.50 -4.51
CA THR A 62 -12.86 6.55 -3.65
C THR A 62 -11.80 7.15 -2.74
N ALA A 63 -11.90 8.45 -2.46
CA ALA A 63 -10.99 9.11 -1.52
C ALA A 63 -11.26 8.63 -0.08
N VAL A 64 -10.18 8.50 0.69
CA VAL A 64 -10.25 8.41 2.15
C VAL A 64 -10.39 9.82 2.72
N ASN A 65 -11.38 10.03 3.60
CA ASN A 65 -11.63 11.34 4.19
C ASN A 65 -10.59 11.68 5.27
N SER A 66 -10.37 12.96 5.52
CA SER A 66 -9.50 13.41 6.61
C SER A 66 -9.98 12.83 7.96
N GLY A 67 -9.03 12.47 8.81
CA GLY A 67 -9.29 11.89 10.14
C GLY A 67 -9.64 10.40 10.13
N GLU A 68 -9.93 9.80 8.97
CA GLU A 68 -10.20 8.37 8.89
C GLU A 68 -8.93 7.54 9.11
N ASN A 69 -9.12 6.36 9.69
CA ASN A 69 -8.04 5.40 9.88
C ASN A 69 -8.07 4.34 8.76
N ILE A 70 -6.93 4.20 8.09
CA ILE A 70 -6.72 3.18 7.08
C ILE A 70 -6.08 1.97 7.73
N VAL A 71 -6.59 0.78 7.45
CA VAL A 71 -5.94 -0.48 7.82
C VAL A 71 -5.56 -1.22 6.55
N LEU A 72 -4.26 -1.48 6.39
CA LEU A 72 -3.70 -2.19 5.25
C LEU A 72 -3.26 -3.59 5.67
N ASN A 73 -3.67 -4.57 4.86
CA ASN A 73 -3.18 -5.93 4.91
C ASN A 73 -2.67 -6.35 3.53
N TYR A 74 -1.64 -7.17 3.52
CA TYR A 74 -1.10 -7.81 2.32
C TYR A 74 -0.68 -9.23 2.70
N SER A 75 -1.25 -10.23 2.02
CA SER A 75 -0.93 -11.64 2.32
C SER A 75 -1.16 -12.53 1.11
N GLY A 76 -0.30 -13.53 0.94
CA GLY A 76 -0.47 -14.59 -0.06
C GLY A 76 -0.12 -14.21 -1.51
N GLY A 77 0.38 -12.99 -1.72
CA GLY A 77 0.89 -12.55 -3.01
C GLY A 77 2.38 -12.87 -3.21
N THR A 78 2.91 -12.43 -4.34
CA THR A 78 4.30 -12.66 -4.79
C THR A 78 5.06 -11.36 -5.02
N LEU A 79 4.72 -10.31 -4.27
CA LEU A 79 5.41 -9.02 -4.36
C LEU A 79 6.88 -9.22 -3.99
N ASN A 80 7.74 -8.88 -4.94
CA ASN A 80 9.18 -9.09 -4.83
C ASN A 80 9.92 -7.78 -5.00
N SER A 81 11.13 -7.72 -4.44
CA SER A 81 12.16 -6.78 -4.86
C SER A 81 12.61 -7.02 -6.31
N LEU A 82 13.32 -6.07 -6.92
CA LEU A 82 13.93 -6.28 -8.24
C LEU A 82 14.92 -7.45 -8.28
N GLU A 83 15.53 -7.79 -7.14
CA GLU A 83 16.41 -8.95 -7.00
C GLU A 83 15.66 -10.27 -6.76
N GLY A 84 14.32 -10.28 -6.86
CA GLY A 84 13.50 -11.48 -6.72
C GLY A 84 13.34 -11.98 -5.27
N LYS A 85 13.63 -11.13 -4.28
CA LYS A 85 13.39 -11.47 -2.86
C LYS A 85 11.97 -11.06 -2.44
N PRO A 86 11.21 -11.95 -1.77
CA PRO A 86 9.81 -11.69 -1.42
C PRO A 86 9.67 -10.68 -0.30
N ALA A 87 8.67 -9.80 -0.44
CA ALA A 87 8.21 -8.94 0.65
C ALA A 87 7.50 -9.75 1.73
N SER A 88 7.63 -9.29 2.97
CA SER A 88 6.88 -9.85 4.09
C SER A 88 5.40 -9.46 4.00
N ASP A 89 4.56 -10.32 4.55
CA ASP A 89 3.14 -10.01 4.76
C ASP A 89 2.98 -8.74 5.61
N ILE A 90 1.96 -7.96 5.31
CA ILE A 90 1.56 -6.80 6.09
C ILE A 90 0.28 -7.18 6.83
N VAL A 91 0.30 -7.06 8.17
CA VAL A 91 -0.82 -7.43 9.03
C VAL A 91 -1.26 -6.24 9.86
N ASN A 92 -2.50 -5.81 9.69
CA ASN A 92 -3.16 -4.72 10.43
C ASN A 92 -2.34 -3.42 10.53
N LEU A 93 -1.68 -3.03 9.43
CA LEU A 93 -0.90 -1.80 9.43
C LEU A 93 -1.85 -0.59 9.39
N SER A 94 -1.86 0.17 10.47
CA SER A 94 -2.74 1.33 10.65
C SER A 94 -2.05 2.61 10.20
N VAL A 95 -2.71 3.37 9.30
CA VAL A 95 -2.22 4.66 8.80
C VAL A 95 -3.32 5.70 9.01
N LYS A 96 -3.03 6.72 9.82
CA LYS A 96 -3.97 7.83 10.02
C LYS A 96 -3.95 8.77 8.83
N ASN A 97 -5.14 9.08 8.30
CA ASN A 97 -5.28 10.13 7.32
C ASN A 97 -5.22 11.51 7.99
N ASN A 98 -4.08 12.19 7.88
CA ASN A 98 -3.88 13.54 8.43
C ASN A 98 -4.02 14.64 7.35
N LEU A 99 -4.79 14.40 6.29
CA LEU A 99 -5.11 15.44 5.32
C LEU A 99 -5.69 16.67 6.02
N ARG A 100 -5.22 17.86 5.67
CA ARG A 100 -5.85 19.09 6.16
C ARG A 100 -7.17 19.26 5.40
N GLU A 101 -8.26 19.38 6.15
CA GLU A 101 -9.57 19.80 5.63
C GLU A 101 -9.50 21.19 4.98
#